data_AF-A0A2D5H9M2-F1
#
_entry.id   AF-A0A2D5H9M2-F1
#
_cell.length_a   1.000
_cell.length_b   1.000
_cell.length_c   1.000
_cell.angle_alpha   90.00
_cell.angle_beta   90.00
_cell.angle_gamma   90.00
#
_symmetry.space_group_name_H-M   'P 1'
#
loop_
_entity.id
_entity.type
_entity.pdbx_description
1 polymer ?
#
loop_
_entity_poly.entity_id
_entity_poly.type
_entity_poly.pdbx_seq_one_letter_code
_entity_poly.pdbx_strand_id
1 'polypeptide(L)' 'MRPIRAARLADRDAVREAIDQLRSARHLLAQSGAPRAAAAVRKALRSAEGAARHVDHRIRRSQT' A
#
# COMPACT_ATOMS: atom_id res chain seq x y z
N MET A 1 -8.02 26.18 2.45
CA MET A 1 -8.29 24.80 2.01
C MET A 1 -7.02 24.29 1.33
N ARG A 2 -6.34 23.26 1.86
CA ARG A 2 -5.05 22.78 1.30
C ARG A 2 -5.34 22.07 -0.03
N PRO A 3 -4.63 22.36 -1.14
CA PRO A 3 -4.92 21.73 -2.42
C PRO A 3 -4.74 20.22 -2.26
N ILE A 4 -5.82 19.47 -2.49
CA ILE A 4 -5.77 18.01 -2.55
C ILE A 4 -4.96 17.72 -3.81
N ARG A 5 -3.68 17.34 -3.64
CA ARG A 5 -2.82 16.93 -4.75
C ARG A 5 -3.62 15.95 -5.61
N ALA A 6 -3.69 16.15 -6.92
CA ALA A 6 -4.36 15.17 -7.78
C ALA A 6 -3.63 13.82 -7.63
N ALA A 7 -4.36 12.75 -7.35
CA ALA A 7 -3.76 11.41 -7.37
C ALA A 7 -3.44 11.08 -8.83
N ARG A 8 -2.18 10.77 -9.11
CA ARG A 8 -1.73 10.40 -10.46
C ARG A 8 -1.66 8.87 -10.57
N LEU A 9 -1.66 8.36 -11.80
CA LEU A 9 -1.42 6.92 -12.05
C LEU A 9 -0.11 6.45 -11.39
N ALA A 10 0.92 7.30 -11.36
CA ALA A 10 2.16 7.04 -10.63
C ALA A 10 1.98 6.80 -9.12
N ASP A 11 0.99 7.44 -8.47
CA ASP A 11 0.70 7.17 -7.05
C ASP A 11 0.09 5.78 -6.87
N ARG A 12 -0.68 5.32 -7.85
CA ARG A 12 -1.27 3.97 -7.86
C ARG A 12 -0.18 2.91 -8.02
N ASP A 13 0.74 3.14 -8.95
CA ASP A 13 1.85 2.22 -9.22
C ASP A 13 2.78 2.12 -8.01
N ALA A 14 3.13 3.26 -7.38
CA ALA A 14 3.95 3.27 -6.17
C ALA A 14 3.30 2.51 -5.00
N VAL A 15 1.99 2.67 -4.78
CA VAL A 15 1.28 1.92 -3.74
C VAL A 15 1.24 0.43 -4.05
N ARG A 16 1.07 0.06 -5.33
CA ARG A 16 1.09 -1.35 -5.75
C ARG A 16 2.45 -1.99 -5.52
N GLU A 17 3.53 -1.30 -5.89
CA GLU A 17 4.89 -1.74 -5.63
C GLU A 17 5.15 -1.95 -4.14
N ALA A 18 4.72 -1.00 -3.29
CA ALA A 18 4.84 -1.13 -1.84
C ALA A 18 4.09 -2.36 -1.28
N ILE A 19 2.88 -2.65 -1.80
CA ILE A 19 2.13 -3.85 -1.41
C ILE A 19 2.92 -5.13 -1.75
N ASP A 20 3.51 -5.19 -2.94
CA ASP A 20 4.26 -6.36 -3.39
C ASP A 20 5.56 -6.55 -2.57
N GLN A 21 6.27 -5.46 -2.26
CA GLN A 21 7.42 -5.49 -1.35
C GLN A 21 7.03 -5.97 0.05
N LEU A 22 5.90 -5.52 0.60
CA LEU A 22 5.40 -5.97 1.91
C LEU A 22 5.03 -7.46 1.90
N ARG A 23 4.48 -7.98 0.79
CA ARG A 23 4.19 -9.41 0.64
C ARG A 23 5.47 -10.24 0.68
N SER A 24 6.49 -9.82 -0.08
CA SER A 24 7.81 -10.46 -0.11
C SER A 24 8.48 -10.42 1.26
N ALA A 25 8.51 -9.25 1.92
CA ALA A 25 9.08 -9.08 3.25
C ALA A 25 8.39 -10.00 4.28
N ARG A 26 7.06 -10.06 4.27
CA ARG A 26 6.29 -10.94 5.16
C ARG A 26 6.66 -12.41 4.95
N HIS A 27 6.81 -12.83 3.69
CA HIS A 27 7.17 -14.21 3.35
C HIS A 27 8.55 -14.58 3.88
N LEU A 28 9.55 -13.73 3.66
CA LEU A 28 10.92 -13.93 4.16
C LEU A 28 10.96 -13.98 5.69
N LEU A 29 10.28 -13.05 6.37
CA LEU A 29 10.22 -13.02 7.84
C LEU A 29 9.51 -14.23 8.44
N ALA A 30 8.51 -14.77 7.74
CA ALA A 30 7.85 -16.00 8.18
C ALA A 30 8.78 -17.22 8.03
N GLN A 31 9.51 -17.31 6.92
CA GLN A 31 10.49 -18.38 6.70
C GLN A 31 11.67 -18.32 7.67
N SER A 32 12.10 -17.12 8.05
CA SER A 32 13.23 -16.94 8.99
C SER A 32 12.84 -17.14 10.47
N GLY A 33 11.62 -17.59 10.77
CA GLY A 33 11.17 -17.77 12.15
C GLY A 33 10.99 -16.47 12.93
N ALA A 34 10.69 -15.35 12.26
CA ALA A 34 10.47 -14.03 12.88
C ALA A 34 8.96 -13.66 12.92
N PRO A 35 8.12 -14.35 13.73
CA PRO A 35 6.66 -14.23 13.65
C PRO A 35 6.14 -12.85 14.06
N ARG A 36 6.79 -12.17 15.00
CA ARG A 36 6.40 -10.81 15.44
C ARG A 36 6.62 -9.79 14.32
N ALA A 37 7.74 -9.89 13.61
CA ALA A 37 8.04 -9.03 12.48
C ALA A 37 7.07 -9.30 11.31
N ALA A 38 6.82 -10.57 10.98
CA ALA A 38 5.82 -10.94 9.97
C ALA A 38 4.41 -10.42 10.31
N ALA A 39 4.03 -10.42 11.59
CA ALA A 39 2.76 -9.85 12.05
C ALA A 39 2.71 -8.31 11.91
N ALA A 40 3.82 -7.61 12.17
CA ALA A 40 3.92 -6.17 11.94
C ALA A 40 3.76 -5.83 10.45
N VAL A 41 4.43 -6.57 9.56
CA VAL A 41 4.29 -6.41 8.11
C VAL A 41 2.85 -6.70 7.65
N ARG A 42 2.17 -7.69 8.25
CA ARG A 42 0.75 -7.95 7.96
C ARG A 42 -0.14 -6.75 8.31
N LYS A 43 0.14 -6.02 9.39
CA LYS A 43 -0.59 -4.78 9.73
C LYS A 43 -0.32 -3.67 8.71
N ALA A 44 0.96 -3.49 8.33
CA ALA A 44 1.34 -2.53 7.30
C ALA A 44 0.66 -2.82 5.95
N LEU A 45 0.57 -4.10 5.56
CA LEU A 45 -0.08 -4.53 4.33
C LEU A 45 -1.57 -4.15 4.29
N ARG A 46 -2.31 -4.34 5.39
CA ARG A 46 -3.72 -3.89 5.49
C ARG A 46 -3.86 -2.38 5.32
N SER A 47 -2.91 -1.61 5.84
CA SER A 47 -2.87 -0.16 5.68
C SER A 47 -2.60 0.25 4.24
N ALA A 48 -1.63 -0.38 3.58
CA ALA A 48 -1.29 -0.14 2.17
C ALA A 48 -2.46 -0.49 1.22
N GLU A 49 -3.20 -1.57 1.49
CA GLU A 49 -4.42 -1.91 0.75
C GLU A 49 -5.52 -0.83 0.89
N GLY A 50 -5.62 -0.22 2.08
CA GLY A 50 -6.50 0.94 2.29
C GLY A 50 -6.04 2.17 1.50
N ALA A 51 -4.73 2.43 1.46
CA ALA A 51 -4.16 3.50 0.66
C ALA A 51 -4.44 3.31 -0.84
N ALA A 52 -4.35 2.09 -1.35
CA ALA A 52 -4.68 1.77 -2.75
C ALA A 52 -6.13 2.16 -3.09
N ARG A 53 -7.08 1.80 -2.22
CA ARG A 53 -8.51 2.19 -2.37
C ARG A 53 -8.68 3.70 -2.39
N HIS A 54 -7.97 4.43 -1.52
CA HIS A 54 -8.04 5.90 -1.49
C HIS A 54 -7.44 6.54 -2.75
N VAL A 55 -6.34 6.00 -3.28
CA VAL A 55 -5.74 6.48 -4.53
C VAL A 55 -6.67 6.22 -5.72
N ASP A 56 -7.21 5.00 -5.84
CA ASP A 56 -8.18 4.65 -6.90
C ASP A 56 -9.42 5.54 -6.85
N HIS A 57 -9.94 5.80 -5.64
CA HIS A 57 -11.08 6.70 -5.45
C HIS A 57 -10.75 8.14 -5.88
N ARG A 58 -9.57 8.65 -5.54
CA ARG A 58 -9.12 9.99 -5.95
C ARG A 58 -8.94 10.10 -7.46
N ILE A 59 -8.34 9.10 -8.10
CA ILE A 59 -8.17 9.07 -9.57
C ILE A 59 -9.54 9.12 -10.25
N ARG A 60 -10.49 8.28 -9.82
CA ARG A 60 -11.86 8.26 -10.37
C ARG A 60 -12.52 9.63 -10.25
N ARG A 61 -12.42 10.27 -9.09
CA ARG A 61 -13.04 11.59 -8.84
C ARG A 61 -12.38 12.72 -9.63
N SER A 62 -11.13 12.57 -10.05
CA SER A 62 -10.43 13.55 -10.88
C SER A 62 -10.65 13.36 -12.39
N GLN A 63 -11.31 12.27 -12.80
CA GLN A 63 -11.65 11.96 -14.20
C GLN A 63 -13.12 12.26 -14.54
N THR A 64 -13.92 12.66 -13.53
CA THR A 64 -15.33 13.09 -13.67
C THR A 64 -15.39 14.61 -13.64
#